data_AF-A0AAJ1VHL3-F1
#
_entry.id   AF-A0AAJ1VHL3-F1
#
_cell.length_a   1.000
_cell.length_b   1.000
_cell.length_c   1.000
_cell.angle_alpha   90.00
_cell.angle_beta   90.00
_cell.angle_gamma   90.00
#
_symmetry.space_group_name_H-M   'P 1'
#
loop_
_entity.id
_entity.type
_entity.pdbx_description
1 polymer ?
#
loop_
_entity_poly.entity_id
_entity_poly.type
_entity_poly.pdbx_seq_one_letter_code
_entity_poly.pdbx_strand_id
1 'polypeptide(L)'
;MTNTIFHSPKFEFKGILIPEFNMESGKLIRLCLPNFDSKGNSLVQSFPNELMNQFEKNIPKIKLSKEYSESGIWQFMKSFTVENYITEKLNVVGNKSKIIAEYLELDSKEKLNNLTIGKNKALAIKCNFEKYDILIFDYYGVSANEITFLERIVDAEIVKGKCGIAVDRLEFNQNEETNKNIERIKITMGNTVYI
;
A
#
# COMPACT_ATOMS: atom_id res chain seq x y z
N MET A 1 -19.37 -15.63 11.73
CA MET A 1 -19.49 -15.62 10.27
C MET A 1 -18.78 -14.37 9.79
N THR A 2 -17.62 -14.49 9.16
CA THR A 2 -16.97 -13.34 8.53
C THR A 2 -17.61 -13.13 7.15
N ASN A 3 -18.16 -11.95 6.92
CA ASN A 3 -18.75 -11.62 5.62
C ASN A 3 -17.62 -11.29 4.65
N THR A 4 -17.43 -12.14 3.65
CA THR A 4 -16.53 -11.87 2.53
C THR A 4 -16.98 -10.59 1.82
N ILE A 5 -16.08 -9.61 1.72
CA ILE A 5 -16.30 -8.32 1.06
C ILE A 5 -16.12 -8.48 -0.45
N PHE A 6 -15.10 -9.25 -0.85
CA PHE A 6 -14.75 -9.50 -2.23
C PHE A 6 -14.02 -10.83 -2.36
N HIS A 7 -14.32 -11.57 -3.42
CA HIS A 7 -13.57 -12.76 -3.83
C HIS A 7 -12.75 -12.42 -5.07
N SER A 8 -11.42 -12.56 -4.98
CA SER A 8 -10.55 -12.50 -6.15
C SER A 8 -10.42 -13.90 -6.72
N PRO A 9 -10.93 -14.18 -7.93
CA PRO A 9 -10.68 -15.48 -8.57
C PRO A 9 -9.20 -15.56 -8.94
N LYS A 10 -8.71 -16.79 -9.13
CA LYS A 10 -7.38 -17.04 -9.72
C LYS A 10 -7.32 -16.47 -11.14
N PHE A 11 -6.25 -15.75 -11.47
CA PHE A 11 -6.05 -15.18 -12.81
C PHE A 11 -4.57 -15.11 -13.18
N GLU A 12 -4.29 -15.08 -14.49
CA GLU A 12 -2.95 -14.80 -15.00
C GLU A 12 -2.81 -13.32 -15.32
N PHE A 13 -1.71 -12.71 -14.87
CA PHE A 13 -1.35 -11.34 -15.19
C PHE A 13 0.07 -11.29 -15.73
N LYS A 14 0.20 -10.94 -17.02
CA LYS A 14 1.48 -10.87 -17.75
C LYS A 14 2.38 -12.11 -17.54
N GLY A 15 1.81 -13.32 -17.64
CA GLY A 15 2.55 -14.57 -17.46
C GLY A 15 2.77 -14.99 -16.00
N ILE A 16 2.27 -14.23 -15.03
CA ILE A 16 2.37 -14.53 -13.60
C ILE A 16 1.00 -14.95 -13.07
N LEU A 17 0.95 -16.10 -12.42
CA LEU A 17 -0.27 -16.61 -11.84
C LEU A 17 -0.55 -15.95 -10.49
N ILE A 18 -1.63 -15.19 -10.40
CA ILE A 18 -2.16 -14.65 -9.15
C ILE A 18 -3.20 -15.65 -8.61
N PRO A 19 -2.99 -16.24 -7.41
CA PRO A 19 -3.91 -17.21 -6.85
C PRO A 19 -5.21 -16.54 -6.40
N GLU A 20 -6.22 -17.36 -6.17
CA GLU A 20 -7.47 -16.89 -5.58
C GLU A 20 -7.29 -16.48 -4.12
N PHE A 21 -8.07 -15.50 -3.67
CA PHE A 21 -8.12 -15.11 -2.26
C PHE A 21 -9.45 -14.43 -1.91
N ASN A 22 -9.79 -14.48 -0.62
CA ASN A 22 -10.97 -13.83 -0.07
C ASN A 22 -10.57 -12.63 0.79
N MET A 23 -11.17 -11.48 0.48
CA MET A 23 -11.08 -10.28 1.29
C MET A 23 -12.23 -10.26 2.30
N GLU A 24 -11.90 -10.14 3.58
CA GLU A 24 -12.85 -10.05 4.69
C GLU A 24 -12.62 -8.73 5.45
N SER A 25 -13.62 -8.29 6.21
CA SER A 25 -13.47 -7.07 7.03
C SER A 25 -12.33 -7.24 8.03
N GLY A 26 -11.46 -6.21 8.13
CA GLY A 26 -10.33 -6.26 9.03
C GLY A 26 -9.20 -7.16 8.56
N LYS A 27 -9.10 -7.45 7.25
CA LYS A 27 -8.06 -8.32 6.67
C LYS A 27 -7.11 -7.54 5.74
N LEU A 28 -5.84 -7.91 5.76
CA LEU A 28 -4.83 -7.43 4.80
C LEU A 28 -4.33 -8.61 3.97
N ILE A 29 -4.46 -8.53 2.66
CA ILE A 29 -3.83 -9.49 1.74
C ILE A 29 -2.48 -8.91 1.31
N ARG A 30 -1.37 -9.54 1.71
CA ARG A 30 -0.01 -9.15 1.33
C ARG A 30 0.46 -10.01 0.17
N LEU A 31 0.43 -9.45 -1.04
CA LEU A 31 0.92 -10.08 -2.26
C LEU A 31 2.43 -9.87 -2.39
N CYS A 32 3.19 -10.93 -2.13
CA CYS A 32 4.65 -10.94 -2.25
C CYS A 32 5.05 -11.33 -3.68
N LEU A 33 5.48 -10.35 -4.48
CA LEU A 33 5.78 -10.49 -5.91
C LEU A 33 7.28 -10.69 -6.16
N PRO A 34 7.68 -11.50 -7.15
CA PRO A 34 9.09 -11.63 -7.52
C PRO A 34 9.60 -10.34 -8.15
N ASN A 35 10.85 -9.96 -7.88
CA ASN A 35 11.46 -8.78 -8.52
C ASN A 35 11.86 -9.03 -9.97
N PHE A 36 12.01 -10.29 -10.38
CA PHE A 36 12.47 -10.66 -11.72
C PHE A 36 11.58 -11.73 -12.33
N ASP A 37 11.43 -11.68 -13.65
CA ASP A 37 10.80 -12.76 -14.42
C ASP A 37 11.75 -13.94 -14.62
N SER A 38 11.27 -15.02 -15.24
CA SER A 38 12.06 -16.22 -15.54
C SER A 38 13.22 -15.98 -16.51
N LYS A 39 13.26 -14.83 -17.18
CA LYS A 39 14.33 -14.40 -18.10
C LYS A 39 15.30 -13.40 -17.44
N GLY A 40 15.10 -13.09 -16.15
CA GLY A 40 15.90 -12.12 -15.41
C GLY A 40 15.55 -10.66 -15.68
N ASN A 41 14.46 -10.38 -16.40
CA ASN A 41 13.98 -9.01 -16.57
C ASN A 41 13.37 -8.50 -15.27
N SER A 42 13.68 -7.27 -14.91
CA SER A 42 13.10 -6.63 -13.74
C SER A 42 11.59 -6.45 -13.91
N LEU A 43 10.83 -6.95 -12.93
CA LEU A 43 9.41 -6.69 -12.74
C LEU A 43 9.18 -5.48 -11.82
N VAL A 44 10.23 -4.89 -11.28
CA VAL A 44 10.15 -3.81 -10.30
C VAL A 44 9.44 -2.59 -10.90
N GLN A 45 8.60 -1.94 -10.09
CA GLN A 45 7.76 -0.77 -10.42
C GLN A 45 6.64 -1.01 -11.45
N SER A 46 6.93 -1.44 -12.69
CA SER A 46 5.91 -1.51 -13.74
C SER A 46 4.86 -2.58 -13.45
N PHE A 47 5.29 -3.80 -13.11
CA PHE A 47 4.38 -4.90 -12.82
C PHE A 47 3.53 -4.66 -11.56
N PRO A 48 4.10 -4.31 -10.38
CA PRO A 48 3.33 -3.93 -9.21
C PRO A 48 2.30 -2.85 -9.48
N ASN A 49 2.70 -1.76 -10.16
CA ASN A 49 1.80 -0.64 -10.43
C ASN A 49 0.65 -1.04 -11.35
N GLU A 50 0.92 -1.79 -12.41
CA GLU A 50 -0.12 -2.24 -13.32
C GLU A 50 -1.05 -3.26 -12.68
N LEU A 51 -0.53 -4.16 -11.83
CA LEU A 51 -1.33 -5.09 -11.04
C LEU A 51 -2.26 -4.33 -10.07
N MET A 52 -1.73 -3.34 -9.35
CA MET A 52 -2.54 -2.50 -8.47
C MET A 52 -3.62 -1.74 -9.23
N ASN A 53 -3.31 -1.20 -10.41
CA ASN A 53 -4.29 -0.54 -11.28
C ASN A 53 -5.36 -1.52 -11.79
N GLN A 54 -5.01 -2.78 -12.06
CA GLN A 54 -6.00 -3.80 -12.43
C GLN A 54 -6.95 -4.09 -11.27
N PHE A 55 -6.43 -4.23 -10.05
CA PHE A 55 -7.28 -4.40 -8.86
C PHE A 55 -8.16 -3.17 -8.62
N GLU A 56 -7.64 -1.95 -8.77
CA GLU A 56 -8.44 -0.73 -8.62
C GLU A 56 -9.63 -0.66 -9.60
N LYS A 57 -9.45 -1.18 -10.81
CA LYS A 57 -10.53 -1.23 -11.83
C LYS A 57 -11.58 -2.30 -11.55
N ASN A 58 -11.18 -3.43 -10.95
CA ASN A 58 -12.02 -4.62 -10.86
C ASN A 58 -12.63 -4.86 -9.47
N ILE A 59 -12.05 -4.31 -8.41
CA ILE A 59 -12.55 -4.47 -7.04
C ILE A 59 -13.43 -3.27 -6.68
N PRO A 60 -14.72 -3.47 -6.37
CA PRO A 60 -15.60 -2.38 -5.97
C PRO A 60 -15.08 -1.65 -4.73
N LYS A 61 -15.16 -0.31 -4.76
CA LYS A 61 -14.83 0.59 -3.63
C LYS A 61 -13.36 0.62 -3.18
N ILE A 62 -12.48 -0.23 -3.71
CA ILE A 62 -11.06 -0.15 -3.42
C ILE A 62 -10.50 1.18 -3.93
N LYS A 63 -9.50 1.73 -3.22
CA LYS A 63 -8.77 2.92 -3.68
C LYS A 63 -7.28 2.69 -3.65
N LEU A 64 -6.62 3.03 -4.74
CA LEU A 64 -5.17 3.02 -4.81
C LEU A 64 -4.61 4.20 -4.01
N SER A 65 -3.85 3.88 -2.97
CA SER A 65 -3.12 4.86 -2.19
C SER A 65 -1.84 5.22 -2.91
N LYS A 66 -1.81 6.42 -3.49
CA LYS A 66 -0.61 7.00 -4.09
C LYS A 66 0.01 8.00 -3.13
N GLU A 67 1.32 7.92 -3.01
CA GLU A 67 2.13 8.95 -2.37
C GLU A 67 1.94 10.31 -3.05
N TYR A 68 2.29 11.36 -2.34
CA TYR A 68 2.49 12.64 -2.99
C TYR A 68 3.72 12.55 -3.89
N SER A 69 3.51 12.40 -5.18
CA SER A 69 4.54 12.60 -6.19
C SER A 69 4.31 13.97 -6.84
N GLU A 70 5.34 14.81 -6.86
CA GLU A 70 5.31 16.09 -7.56
C GLU A 70 5.29 15.87 -9.09
N SER A 71 4.13 15.55 -9.67
CA SER A 71 3.99 15.49 -11.13
C SER A 71 3.64 16.88 -11.68
N GLY A 72 4.63 17.57 -12.26
CA GLY A 72 4.44 18.79 -13.07
C GLY A 72 4.78 20.12 -12.38
N ILE A 73 4.76 21.19 -13.19
CA ILE A 73 5.24 22.60 -13.05
C ILE A 73 5.04 23.28 -11.67
N TRP A 74 4.20 22.72 -10.80
CA TRP A 74 3.94 23.18 -9.44
C TRP A 74 5.09 22.99 -8.45
N GLN A 75 6.14 22.24 -8.80
CA GLN A 75 7.37 22.04 -8.01
C GLN A 75 7.99 23.34 -7.47
N PHE A 76 7.79 24.47 -8.15
CA PHE A 76 8.44 25.72 -7.80
C PHE A 76 7.63 26.67 -6.90
N MET A 77 6.32 26.47 -6.74
CA MET A 77 5.46 27.56 -6.24
C MET A 77 4.88 27.38 -4.83
N LYS A 78 4.91 26.19 -4.21
CA LYS A 78 4.49 26.04 -2.80
C LYS A 78 5.28 24.95 -2.08
N SER A 79 5.89 25.33 -0.96
CA SER A 79 6.36 24.41 0.07
C SER A 79 5.16 23.69 0.69
N PHE A 80 4.82 22.51 0.18
CA PHE A 80 3.68 21.73 0.67
C PHE A 80 4.09 20.94 1.91
N THR A 81 3.52 21.30 3.06
CA THR A 81 3.83 20.70 4.37
C THR A 81 2.94 19.51 4.68
N VAL A 82 3.31 18.73 5.71
CA VAL A 82 2.47 17.64 6.25
C VAL A 82 1.05 18.13 6.58
N GLU A 83 0.93 19.26 7.27
CA GLU A 83 -0.39 19.83 7.63
C GLU A 83 -1.22 20.20 6.38
N ASN A 84 -0.58 20.82 5.38
CA ASN A 84 -1.24 21.18 4.13
C ASN A 84 -1.73 19.94 3.38
N TYR A 85 -0.92 18.88 3.34
CA TYR A 85 -1.29 17.61 2.73
C TYR A 85 -2.52 16.98 3.39
N ILE A 86 -2.50 16.86 4.72
CA ILE A 86 -3.62 16.23 5.45
C ILE A 86 -4.89 17.05 5.26
N THR A 87 -4.77 18.38 5.36
CA THR A 87 -5.87 19.33 5.17
C THR A 87 -6.51 19.17 3.79
N GLU A 88 -5.70 19.17 2.73
CA GLU A 88 -6.19 19.02 1.36
C GLU A 88 -6.76 17.62 1.12
N LYS A 89 -6.06 16.57 1.56
CA LYS A 89 -6.45 15.18 1.28
C LYS A 89 -7.78 14.83 1.95
N LEU A 90 -8.00 15.30 3.18
CA LEU A 90 -9.18 14.99 3.98
C LEU A 90 -10.27 16.06 3.90
N ASN A 91 -9.98 17.23 3.34
CA ASN A 91 -10.85 18.41 3.42
C ASN A 91 -11.21 18.77 4.87
N VAL A 92 -10.20 18.80 5.75
CA VAL A 92 -10.34 19.07 7.20
C VAL A 92 -9.46 20.24 7.58
N VAL A 93 -9.92 21.10 8.48
CA VAL A 93 -9.14 22.25 8.96
C VAL A 93 -8.81 22.08 10.44
N GLY A 94 -7.63 22.55 10.87
CA GLY A 94 -7.28 22.71 12.28
C GLY A 94 -6.93 21.40 12.98
N ASN A 95 -7.59 21.07 14.10
CA ASN A 95 -7.11 20.05 15.03
C ASN A 95 -6.97 18.64 14.43
N LYS A 96 -7.77 18.26 13.44
CA LYS A 96 -7.70 16.90 12.87
C LYS A 96 -6.39 16.66 12.09
N SER A 97 -5.85 17.68 11.41
CA SER A 97 -4.57 17.52 10.71
C SER A 97 -3.41 17.33 11.69
N LYS A 98 -3.41 18.08 12.80
CA LYS A 98 -2.42 17.96 13.87
C LYS A 98 -2.46 16.59 14.55
N ILE A 99 -3.65 16.09 14.89
CA ILE A 99 -3.82 14.76 15.50
C ILE A 99 -3.24 13.66 14.61
N ILE A 100 -3.45 13.74 13.29
CA ILE A 100 -2.90 12.75 12.35
C ILE A 100 -1.38 12.89 12.23
N ALA A 101 -0.85 14.11 12.15
CA ALA A 101 0.60 14.35 12.12
C ALA A 101 1.29 13.84 13.39
N GLU A 102 0.72 14.13 14.57
CA GLU A 102 1.20 13.64 15.86
C GLU A 102 1.14 12.12 15.96
N TYR A 103 0.04 11.49 15.51
CA TYR A 103 -0.08 10.04 15.46
C TYR A 103 0.97 9.37 14.58
N LEU A 104 1.38 10.05 13.50
CA LEU A 104 2.43 9.59 12.59
C LEU A 104 3.84 10.00 13.04
N GLU A 105 3.98 10.68 14.20
CA GLU A 105 5.27 11.18 14.69
C GLU A 105 5.97 12.10 13.65
N LEU A 106 5.18 12.92 12.95
CA LEU A 106 5.65 13.86 11.92
C LEU A 106 5.53 15.31 12.41
N ASP A 107 6.49 16.16 12.04
CA ASP A 107 6.33 17.60 12.23
C ASP A 107 5.33 18.14 11.18
N SER A 108 4.21 18.69 11.67
CA SER A 108 3.18 19.34 10.86
C SER A 108 3.71 20.38 9.85
N LYS A 109 4.83 21.03 10.17
CA LYS A 109 5.47 22.07 9.35
C LYS A 109 6.58 21.52 8.44
N GLU A 110 6.95 20.26 8.61
CA GLU A 110 7.90 19.60 7.73
C GLU A 110 7.35 19.54 6.30
N LYS A 111 8.23 19.76 5.33
CA LYS A 111 7.89 19.68 3.91
C LYS A 111 7.80 18.22 3.49
N LEU A 112 6.84 17.87 2.63
CA LEU A 112 6.69 16.49 2.17
C LEU A 112 7.94 15.94 1.45
N ASN A 113 8.67 16.79 0.75
CA ASN A 113 9.90 16.41 0.05
C ASN A 113 11.09 16.12 0.99
N ASN A 114 10.98 16.49 2.27
CA ASN A 114 11.96 16.14 3.30
C ASN A 114 11.62 14.81 3.99
N LEU A 115 10.39 14.31 3.84
CA LEU A 115 10.00 13.03 4.40
C LEU A 115 10.68 11.89 3.65
N THR A 116 11.15 10.91 4.41
CA THR A 116 11.59 9.63 3.86
C THR A 116 10.43 8.89 3.20
N ILE A 117 10.74 7.95 2.29
CA ILE A 117 9.72 7.20 1.52
C ILE A 117 8.74 6.48 2.45
N GLY A 118 9.24 5.84 3.52
CA GLY A 118 8.38 5.14 4.47
C GLY A 118 7.39 6.07 5.18
N LYS A 119 7.85 7.26 5.60
CA LYS A 119 7.00 8.29 6.21
C LYS A 119 5.98 8.85 5.22
N ASN A 120 6.39 9.13 3.98
CA ASN A 120 5.48 9.60 2.93
C ASN A 120 4.37 8.57 2.62
N LYS A 121 4.72 7.28 2.53
CA LYS A 121 3.74 6.19 2.36
C LYS A 121 2.80 6.09 3.55
N ALA A 122 3.32 6.12 4.79
CA ALA A 122 2.50 6.05 6.00
C ALA A 122 1.48 7.21 6.05
N LEU A 123 1.92 8.42 5.72
CA LEU A 123 1.06 9.60 5.64
C LEU A 123 -0.07 9.43 4.61
N ALA A 124 0.28 9.00 3.40
CA ALA A 124 -0.69 8.79 2.33
C ALA A 124 -1.70 7.70 2.68
N ILE A 125 -1.24 6.55 3.18
CA ILE A 125 -2.08 5.42 3.58
C ILE A 125 -3.02 5.81 4.72
N LYS A 126 -2.49 6.46 5.77
CA LYS A 126 -3.30 6.90 6.91
C LYS A 126 -4.40 7.87 6.46
N CYS A 127 -4.06 8.87 5.66
CA CYS A 127 -5.07 9.81 5.13
C CYS A 127 -6.10 9.10 4.23
N ASN A 128 -5.70 8.10 3.45
CA ASN A 128 -6.65 7.36 2.63
C ASN A 128 -7.57 6.46 3.48
N PHE A 129 -7.09 5.86 4.57
CA PHE A 129 -7.94 5.06 5.48
C PHE A 129 -8.95 5.90 6.27
N GLU A 130 -8.66 7.19 6.49
CA GLU A 130 -9.65 8.13 7.03
C GLU A 130 -10.86 8.34 6.09
N LYS A 131 -10.71 8.05 4.79
CA LYS A 131 -11.75 8.28 3.77
C LYS A 131 -12.37 7.01 3.22
N TYR A 132 -11.60 5.92 3.20
CA TYR A 132 -11.96 4.70 2.51
C TYR A 132 -11.78 3.50 3.43
N ASP A 133 -12.57 2.46 3.21
CA ASP A 133 -12.52 1.24 4.01
C ASP A 133 -11.60 0.18 3.42
N ILE A 134 -11.31 0.25 2.12
CA ILE A 134 -10.53 -0.74 1.39
C ILE A 134 -9.49 0.00 0.55
N LEU A 135 -8.22 -0.27 0.83
CA LEU A 135 -7.10 0.32 0.08
C LEU A 135 -6.29 -0.74 -0.67
N ILE A 136 -5.60 -0.29 -1.72
CA ILE A 136 -4.49 -1.01 -2.30
C ILE A 136 -3.25 -0.10 -2.32
N PHE A 137 -2.09 -0.63 -1.96
CA PHE A 137 -0.84 0.11 -1.81
C PHE A 137 0.36 -0.83 -1.89
N ASP A 138 1.57 -0.27 -1.95
CA ASP A 138 2.81 -1.04 -1.99
C ASP A 138 3.81 -0.64 -0.89
N TYR A 139 4.69 -1.58 -0.54
CA TYR A 139 5.83 -1.39 0.36
C TYR A 139 7.17 -1.20 -0.38
N TYR A 140 7.16 -1.02 -1.70
CA TYR A 140 8.39 -0.86 -2.47
C TYR A 140 9.10 0.45 -2.11
N GLY A 141 10.44 0.42 -2.07
CA GLY A 141 11.26 1.59 -1.74
C GLY A 141 11.32 1.93 -0.25
N VAL A 142 10.54 1.27 0.61
CA VAL A 142 10.63 1.43 2.07
C VAL A 142 11.89 0.75 2.59
N SER A 143 12.64 1.46 3.44
CA SER A 143 13.84 0.91 4.07
C SER A 143 13.51 -0.05 5.20
N ALA A 144 14.45 -0.93 5.55
CA ALA A 144 14.27 -1.89 6.65
C ALA A 144 14.01 -1.22 8.01
N ASN A 145 14.51 0.01 8.21
CA ASN A 145 14.31 0.74 9.47
C ASN A 145 12.93 1.41 9.55
N GLU A 146 12.24 1.57 8.43
CA GLU A 146 10.94 2.26 8.35
C GLU A 146 9.77 1.30 8.16
N ILE A 147 10.02 0.07 7.71
CA ILE A 147 8.95 -0.90 7.43
C ILE A 147 8.14 -1.20 8.68
N THR A 148 8.78 -1.37 9.84
CA THR A 148 8.10 -1.60 11.12
C THR A 148 7.18 -0.44 11.50
N PHE A 149 7.60 0.80 11.22
CA PHE A 149 6.76 1.98 11.45
C PHE A 149 5.54 1.94 10.53
N LEU A 150 5.73 1.67 9.24
CA LEU A 150 4.65 1.61 8.26
C LEU A 150 3.65 0.47 8.56
N GLU A 151 4.16 -0.72 8.87
CA GLU A 151 3.35 -1.89 9.25
C GLU A 151 2.51 -1.59 10.50
N ARG A 152 3.09 -0.96 11.53
CA ARG A 152 2.34 -0.53 12.73
C ARG A 152 1.15 0.37 12.41
N ILE A 153 1.32 1.32 11.47
CA ILE A 153 0.23 2.22 11.06
C ILE A 153 -0.86 1.45 10.31
N VAL A 154 -0.47 0.55 9.40
CA VAL A 154 -1.42 -0.29 8.65
C VAL A 154 -2.18 -1.22 9.60
N ASP A 155 -1.47 -1.94 10.48
CA ASP A 155 -2.06 -2.87 11.44
C ASP A 155 -3.12 -2.21 12.32
N ALA A 156 -2.83 -1.00 12.81
CA ALA A 156 -3.78 -0.25 13.62
C ALA A 156 -5.09 0.07 12.89
N GLU A 157 -5.04 0.27 11.56
CA GLU A 157 -6.25 0.48 10.74
C GLU A 157 -6.95 -0.85 10.42
N ILE A 158 -6.19 -1.92 10.15
CA ILE A 158 -6.74 -3.26 9.93
C ILE A 158 -7.51 -3.76 11.17
N VAL A 159 -6.99 -3.52 12.38
CA VAL A 159 -7.67 -3.85 13.66
C VAL A 159 -9.00 -3.09 13.82
N LYS A 160 -9.15 -1.91 13.21
CA LYS A 160 -10.42 -1.14 13.19
C LYS A 160 -11.43 -1.67 12.17
N GLY A 161 -11.13 -2.77 11.47
CA GLY A 161 -11.98 -3.36 10.44
C GLY A 161 -11.71 -2.87 9.01
N LYS A 162 -10.69 -2.02 8.82
CA LYS A 162 -10.24 -1.62 7.47
C LYS A 162 -9.60 -2.80 6.75
N CYS A 163 -9.61 -2.74 5.43
CA CYS A 163 -9.13 -3.80 4.57
C CYS A 163 -8.05 -3.29 3.63
N GLY A 164 -7.12 -4.16 3.25
CA GLY A 164 -6.04 -3.77 2.35
C GLY A 164 -5.58 -4.89 1.42
N ILE A 165 -5.12 -4.51 0.23
CA ILE A 165 -4.19 -5.31 -0.57
C ILE A 165 -2.84 -4.58 -0.55
N ALA A 166 -1.83 -5.19 0.06
CA ALA A 166 -0.46 -4.67 0.04
C ALA A 166 0.36 -5.44 -0.98
N VAL A 167 1.09 -4.74 -1.83
CA VAL A 167 2.06 -5.33 -2.74
C VAL A 167 3.46 -5.16 -2.18
N ASP A 168 4.19 -6.27 -2.09
CA ASP A 168 5.53 -6.31 -1.50
C ASP A 168 6.48 -7.20 -2.29
N ARG A 169 7.77 -7.13 -1.97
CA ARG A 169 8.82 -7.94 -2.58
C ARG A 169 8.83 -9.34 -1.99
N LEU A 170 8.89 -10.36 -2.84
CA LEU A 170 8.98 -11.76 -2.43
C LEU A 170 10.25 -12.06 -1.62
N GLU A 171 11.33 -11.37 -1.94
CA GLU A 171 12.64 -11.49 -1.31
C GLU A 171 12.69 -10.83 0.07
N PHE A 172 11.63 -10.11 0.46
CA PHE A 172 11.50 -9.55 1.79
C PHE A 172 11.13 -10.64 2.81
N ASN A 173 12.16 -11.14 3.46
CA ASN A 173 12.11 -12.36 4.28
C ASN A 173 11.75 -12.05 5.74
N GLN A 174 10.53 -11.57 5.98
CA GLN A 174 9.90 -11.73 7.29
C GLN A 174 9.35 -13.15 7.38
N ASN A 175 9.87 -13.93 8.33
CA ASN A 175 9.54 -15.36 8.45
C ASN A 175 8.07 -15.59 8.81
N GLU A 176 7.45 -14.69 9.58
CA GLU A 176 6.05 -14.77 10.02
C GLU A 176 5.41 -13.39 10.13
N GLU A 177 4.12 -13.29 9.79
CA GLU A 177 3.30 -12.11 10.07
C GLU A 177 2.94 -12.08 11.55
N THR A 178 3.20 -10.97 12.24
CA THR A 178 2.84 -10.81 13.65
C THR A 178 1.34 -10.59 13.84
N ASN A 179 0.67 -10.00 12.84
CA ASN A 179 -0.76 -9.75 12.83
C ASN A 179 -1.50 -10.90 12.12
N LYS A 180 -2.35 -11.63 12.88
CA LYS A 180 -3.13 -12.77 12.39
C LYS A 180 -4.16 -12.40 11.31
N ASN A 181 -4.46 -11.11 11.17
CA ASN A 181 -5.35 -10.61 10.13
C ASN A 181 -4.64 -10.37 8.79
N ILE A 182 -3.32 -10.58 8.73
CA ILE A 182 -2.55 -10.51 7.49
C ILE A 182 -2.46 -11.90 6.90
N GLU A 183 -2.95 -12.05 5.67
CA GLU A 183 -2.70 -13.23 4.84
C GLU A 183 -1.60 -12.89 3.83
N ARG A 184 -0.45 -13.54 4.00
CA ARG A 184 0.66 -13.44 3.06
C ARG A 184 0.49 -14.46 1.94
N ILE A 185 0.48 -13.97 0.71
CA ILE A 185 0.42 -14.79 -0.49
C ILE A 185 1.72 -14.62 -1.26
N LYS A 186 2.52 -15.68 -1.33
CA LYS A 186 3.75 -15.74 -2.12
C LYS A 186 3.40 -16.03 -3.58
N ILE A 187 3.73 -15.11 -4.46
CA ILE A 187 3.57 -15.27 -5.90
C ILE A 187 4.89 -15.82 -6.44
N THR A 188 4.90 -17.09 -6.82
CA THR A 188 6.05 -17.70 -7.50
C THR A 188 5.83 -17.65 -9.00
N MET A 189 6.90 -17.44 -9.77
CA MET A 189 6.89 -17.74 -11.20
C MET A 189 6.47 -19.20 -11.37
N GLY A 190 5.38 -19.45 -12.10
CA GLY A 190 5.10 -20.80 -12.55
C GLY A 190 6.27 -21.24 -13.43
N ASN A 191 6.84 -22.42 -13.17
CA ASN A 191 7.73 -23.06 -14.15
C ASN A 191 6.88 -23.36 -15.39
N THR A 192 6.81 -22.44 -16.34
CA THR A 192 6.45 -22.79 -17.72
C THR A 192 7.65 -23.54 -18.28
N VAL A 193 7.78 -24.80 -17.91
CA VAL A 193 8.55 -25.77 -18.67
C VAL A 193 7.77 -25.91 -19.98
N TYR A 194 8.22 -25.21 -21.02
CA TYR A 194 7.91 -25.65 -22.37
C TYR A 194 8.54 -27.04 -22.51
N ILE A 195 7.70 -28.08 -22.50
CA ILE A 195 8.07 -29.43 -22.95
C ILE A 195 8.09 -29.41 -24.48
#